data_AF-A0A7C5FTL9-F1
#
_entry.id   AF-A0A7C5FTL9-F1
#
_cell.length_a   1.000
_cell.length_b   1.000
_cell.length_c   1.000
_cell.angle_alpha   90.00
_cell.angle_beta   90.00
_cell.angle_gamma   90.00
#
_symmetry.space_group_name_H-M   'P 1'
#
loop_
_entity.id
_entity.type
_entity.pdbx_description
1 polymer ?
#
loop_
_entity_poly.entity_id
_entity_poly.type
_entity_poly.pdbx_seq_one_letter_code
_entity_poly.pdbx_strand_id
1 'polypeptide(L)'
;MNKTRKLVLDILKPHQPDALKFSSTLADLGTDYCVKLIVTEVDKNTESTIVTIEGADIHFDTIKEAVEQMGASVHSIDEVEVCGTE
;
A
#
# COMPACT_ATOMS: atom_id res chain seq x y z
N MET A 1 2.83 -14.93 -17.83
CA MET A 1 3.02 -13.56 -17.31
C MET A 1 3.25 -13.67 -15.82
N ASN A 2 4.27 -13.00 -15.30
CA ASN A 2 4.50 -12.97 -13.86
C ASN A 2 3.37 -12.22 -13.14
N LYS A 3 3.08 -12.61 -11.89
CA LYS A 3 2.06 -12.00 -11.04
C LYS A 3 2.68 -11.54 -9.74
N THR A 4 2.39 -10.29 -9.34
CA THR A 4 2.83 -9.76 -8.06
C THR A 4 1.84 -10.21 -6.99
N ARG A 5 2.33 -10.88 -5.95
CA ARG A 5 1.50 -11.43 -4.87
C ARG A 5 1.56 -10.65 -3.58
N LYS A 6 2.68 -9.96 -3.34
CA LYS A 6 2.89 -9.17 -2.14
C LYS A 6 3.71 -7.93 -2.45
N LEU A 7 3.32 -6.82 -1.84
CA LEU A 7 4.09 -5.59 -1.79
C LEU A 7 4.14 -5.08 -0.34
N VAL A 8 5.32 -4.70 0.11
CA VAL A 8 5.51 -3.92 1.33
C VAL A 8 6.06 -2.57 0.94
N LEU A 9 5.34 -1.51 1.28
CA LEU A 9 5.61 -0.14 0.88
C LEU A 9 5.88 0.71 2.12
N ASP A 10 6.92 1.54 2.06
CA ASP A 10 7.09 2.67 2.97
C ASP A 10 6.31 3.86 2.41
N ILE A 11 5.32 4.32 3.16
CA ILE A 11 4.40 5.39 2.76
C ILE A 11 4.39 6.47 3.81
N LEU A 12 4.71 7.69 3.39
CA LEU A 12 4.48 8.91 4.16
C LEU A 12 3.10 9.45 3.84
N LYS A 13 2.21 9.49 4.83
CA LYS A 13 0.85 10.00 4.67
C LYS A 13 0.54 11.17 5.60
N PRO A 14 -0.37 12.07 5.26
CA PRO A 14 -0.96 13.02 6.21
C PRO A 14 -1.77 12.27 7.27
N HIS A 15 -2.12 12.94 8.38
CA HIS A 15 -3.01 12.35 9.40
C HIS A 15 -4.43 12.02 8.88
N GLN A 16 -4.85 12.66 7.79
CA GLN A 16 -6.15 12.45 7.16
C GLN A 16 -5.96 12.07 5.68
N PRO A 17 -6.51 10.93 5.22
CA PRO A 17 -7.38 10.01 5.94
C PRO A 17 -6.65 9.18 7.02
N ASP A 18 -7.42 8.68 7.99
CA ASP A 18 -6.91 7.80 9.04
C ASP A 18 -6.47 6.43 8.49
N ALA A 19 -5.77 5.66 9.32
CA ALA A 19 -5.26 4.34 8.95
C ALA A 19 -6.35 3.37 8.46
N LEU A 20 -7.56 3.40 9.04
CA LEU A 20 -8.66 2.51 8.68
C LEU A 20 -9.21 2.87 7.30
N LYS A 21 -9.46 4.15 7.04
CA LYS A 21 -9.97 4.60 5.76
C LYS A 21 -8.93 4.43 4.66
N PHE A 22 -7.66 4.70 4.95
CA PHE A 22 -6.56 4.49 4.02
C PHE A 22 -6.43 3.01 3.61
N SER A 23 -6.36 2.11 4.60
CA SER A 23 -6.27 0.66 4.35
C SER A 23 -7.49 0.08 3.64
N SER A 24 -8.71 0.53 4.00
CA SER A 24 -9.94 0.12 3.32
C SER A 24 -9.93 0.55 1.85
N THR A 25 -9.50 1.78 1.56
CA THR A 25 -9.46 2.30 0.18
C THR A 25 -8.49 1.50 -0.69
N LEU A 26 -7.34 1.08 -0.13
CA LEU A 26 -6.40 0.21 -0.85
C LEU A 26 -6.93 -1.20 -1.05
N ALA A 27 -7.65 -1.75 -0.06
CA ALA A 27 -8.27 -3.08 -0.17
C ALA A 27 -9.37 -3.09 -1.25
N ASP A 28 -10.12 -2.00 -1.40
CA ASP A 28 -11.18 -1.88 -2.41
C ASP A 28 -10.67 -1.85 -3.87
N LEU A 29 -9.35 -1.69 -4.10
CA LEU A 29 -8.75 -1.70 -5.44
C LEU A 29 -8.68 -3.10 -6.07
N GLY A 30 -8.76 -4.16 -5.26
CA GLY A 30 -8.70 -5.54 -5.72
C GLY A 30 -9.60 -6.43 -4.90
N THR A 31 -10.35 -7.33 -5.56
CA THR A 31 -11.35 -8.18 -4.89
C THR A 31 -10.78 -9.12 -3.83
N ASP A 32 -9.48 -9.39 -3.87
CA ASP A 32 -8.75 -10.31 -3.01
C ASP A 32 -7.59 -9.63 -2.27
N TYR A 33 -7.54 -8.30 -2.24
CA TYR A 33 -6.47 -7.57 -1.57
C TYR A 33 -6.67 -7.61 -0.05
N CYS A 34 -5.65 -8.10 0.64
CA CYS A 34 -5.53 -8.01 2.09
C CYS A 34 -4.51 -6.92 2.42
N VAL A 35 -4.94 -5.86 3.10
CA VAL A 35 -4.10 -4.71 3.43
C VAL A 35 -3.84 -4.67 4.94
N LYS A 36 -2.56 -4.61 5.29
CA LYS A 36 -2.09 -4.36 6.65
C LYS A 36 -1.33 -3.04 6.66
N LEU A 37 -1.69 -2.16 7.58
CA LEU A 37 -0.99 -0.89 7.81
C LEU A 37 -0.42 -0.86 9.22
N ILE A 38 0.85 -0.48 9.34
CA ILE A 38 1.52 -0.22 10.61
C ILE A 38 2.01 1.22 10.58
N VAL A 39 1.66 2.01 11.59
CA VAL A 39 2.27 3.33 11.80
C VAL A 39 3.61 3.12 12.51
N THR A 40 4.71 3.52 11.87
CA THR A 40 6.05 3.39 12.42
C THR A 40 6.50 4.65 13.14
N GLU A 41 6.09 5.82 12.63
CA GLU A 41 6.43 7.11 13.21
C GLU A 41 5.29 8.11 13.02
N VAL A 42 5.12 9.01 13.99
CA VAL A 42 4.11 10.08 13.96
C VAL A 42 4.82 11.41 14.15
N ASP A 43 4.79 12.22 13.11
CA ASP A 43 5.30 13.59 13.08
C ASP A 43 4.19 14.60 13.34
N LYS A 44 4.55 15.89 13.30
CA LYS A 44 3.64 17.00 13.55
C LYS A 44 2.47 17.10 12.55
N ASN A 45 2.71 16.73 11.29
CA ASN A 45 1.71 16.83 10.21
C ASN A 45 1.58 15.54 9.38
N THR A 46 2.45 14.56 9.61
CA THR A 46 2.61 13.37 8.76
C THR A 46 2.82 12.13 9.63
N GLU A 47 2.57 10.98 9.03
CA GLU A 47 2.77 9.67 9.63
C GLU A 47 3.55 8.82 8.64
N SER A 48 4.64 8.23 9.12
CA SER A 48 5.37 7.21 8.37
C SER A 48 4.69 5.88 8.64
N THR A 49 4.33 5.18 7.57
CA THR A 49 3.54 3.96 7.63
C THR A 49 4.12 2.89 6.74
N ILE A 50 4.16 1.66 7.25
CA ILE A 50 4.48 0.48 6.45
C ILE A 50 3.17 -0.18 6.06
N VAL A 51 2.94 -0.26 4.76
CA VAL A 51 1.73 -0.86 4.18
C VAL A 51 2.11 -2.15 3.46
N THR A 52 1.55 -3.26 3.92
CA THR A 52 1.64 -4.56 3.26
C THR A 52 0.34 -4.85 2.53
N ILE A 53 0.44 -5.21 1.25
CA ILE A 53 -0.67 -5.59 0.39
C ILE A 53 -0.38 -7.00 -0.11
N GLU A 54 -1.31 -7.92 0.11
CA GLU A 54 -1.25 -9.30 -0.38
C GLU A 54 -2.46 -9.59 -1.27
N GLY A 55 -2.26 -10.30 -2.38
CA GLY A 55 -3.31 -10.62 -3.36
C GLY A 55 -2.81 -11.59 -4.44
N ALA A 56 -3.67 -11.99 -5.37
CA ALA A 56 -3.30 -12.90 -6.45
C ALA A 56 -2.63 -12.20 -7.64
N ASP A 57 -2.96 -10.92 -7.86
CA ASP A 57 -2.38 -10.10 -8.93
C ASP A 57 -2.42 -8.60 -8.56
N ILE A 58 -1.33 -8.11 -7.98
CA ILE A 58 -1.22 -6.74 -7.49
C ILE A 58 -0.71 -5.81 -8.59
N HIS A 59 -1.48 -4.77 -8.90
CA HIS A 59 -1.11 -3.72 -9.86
C HIS A 59 -0.52 -2.51 -9.13
N PHE A 60 0.81 -2.44 -9.07
CA PHE A 60 1.52 -1.38 -8.34
C PHE A 60 1.13 0.03 -8.80
N ASP A 61 0.98 0.26 -10.11
CA ASP A 61 0.61 1.58 -10.64
C ASP A 61 -0.74 2.05 -10.08
N THR A 62 -1.73 1.16 -9.99
CA THR A 62 -3.05 1.45 -9.41
C THR A 62 -2.96 1.75 -7.91
N ILE A 63 -2.15 1.00 -7.17
CA ILE A 63 -1.89 1.27 -5.74
C ILE A 63 -1.26 2.66 -5.59
N LYS A 64 -0.21 2.95 -6.37
CA LYS A 64 0.54 4.21 -6.30
C LYS A 64 -0.36 5.41 -6.58
N GLU A 65 -1.18 5.34 -7.63
CA GLU A 65 -2.15 6.39 -7.95
C GLU A 65 -3.14 6.62 -6.80
N ALA A 66 -3.67 5.56 -6.19
CA ALA A 66 -4.59 5.70 -5.06
C ALA A 66 -3.92 6.31 -3.82
N VAL A 67 -2.66 5.95 -3.54
CA VAL A 67 -1.87 6.55 -2.45
C VAL A 67 -1.68 8.05 -2.68
N GLU A 68 -1.28 8.45 -3.90
CA GLU A 68 -1.09 9.85 -4.27
C GLU A 68 -2.40 10.66 -4.22
N GLN A 69 -3.53 10.07 -4.63
CA GLN A 69 -4.86 10.70 -4.53
C GLN A 69 -5.30 10.94 -3.08
N MET A 70 -4.83 10.14 -2.12
CA MET A 70 -5.07 10.34 -0.69
C MET A 70 -4.09 11.35 -0.06
N GLY A 71 -3.24 11.99 -0.86
CA GLY A 71 -2.25 12.97 -0.41
C GLY A 71 -1.03 12.34 0.27
N ALA A 72 -0.83 11.04 0.09
CA ALA A 72 0.32 10.30 0.60
C ALA A 72 1.35 10.04 -0.51
N SER A 73 2.56 9.65 -0.12
CA SER A 73 3.67 9.41 -1.04
C SER A 73 4.33 8.07 -0.73
N VAL A 74 4.58 7.26 -1.76
CA VAL A 74 5.40 6.05 -1.63
C VAL A 74 6.88 6.45 -1.64
N HIS A 75 7.59 6.17 -0.56
CA HIS A 75 9.04 6.42 -0.45
C HIS A 75 9.85 5.28 -1.07
N SER A 76 9.53 4.04 -0.73
CA SER A 76 10.22 2.85 -1.22
C SER A 76 9.30 1.63 -1.27
N ILE A 77 9.71 0.64 -2.07
CA ILE A 77 9.20 -0.72 -2.03
C ILE A 77 10.21 -1.53 -1.22
N ASP A 78 9.82 -1.93 -0.01
CA ASP A 78 10.72 -2.58 0.95
C ASP A 78 10.75 -4.10 0.76
N GLU A 79 9.64 -4.70 0.30
CA GLU A 79 9.54 -6.13 0.00
C GLU A 79 8.60 -6.34 -1.19
N VAL A 80 8.92 -7.31 -2.05
CA VAL A 80 8.08 -7.70 -3.17
C VAL A 80 8.13 -9.21 -3.38
N GLU A 81 6.97 -9.82 -3.58
CA GLU A 81 6.85 -11.22 -4.01
C GLU A 81 6.23 -11.29 -5.39
N VAL A 82 6.94 -11.94 -6.33
CA VAL A 82 6.48 -12.14 -7.71
C VAL A 82 6.56 -13.62 -8.05
N CYS A 83 5.46 -14.18 -8.53
CA CYS A 83 5.41 -15.56 -9.01
C CYS A 83 5.40 -15.59 -10.54
N GLY A 84 6.22 -16.45 -11.13
CA GLY A 84 6.07 -16.82 -12.54
C GLY A 84 4.82 -17.68 -12.73
N THR A 85 4.15 -17.53 -13.88
CA THR A 85 3.23 -18.55 -14.36
C THR A 85 3.98 -19.41 -15.37
N GLU A 86 3.92 -20.73 -15.23
CA GLU A 86 4.24 -21.68 -16.29
C GLU A 86 3.30 -21.50 -17.49
#